data_AF-A0A524MUX0-F1
#
_entry.id   AF-A0A524MUX0-F1
#
_cell.length_a   1.000
_cell.length_b   1.000
_cell.length_c   1.000
_cell.angle_alpha   90.00
_cell.angle_beta   90.00
_cell.angle_gamma   90.00
#
_symmetry.space_group_name_H-M   'P 1'
#
loop_
_entity.id
_entity.type
_entity.pdbx_description
1 polymer ?
#
loop_
_entity_poly.entity_id
_entity_poly.type
_entity_poly.pdbx_seq_one_letter_code
_entity_poly.pdbx_strand_id
1 'polypeptide(L)' 'VQRLVDQRGMDDADARARVNSQISRDERLATATHVIDNSGDRDALIEQVDVLWTVLNDQSTGHSAEQ' A
#
# COMPACT_ATOMS: atom_id res chain seq x y z
N VAL A 1 6.56 7.18 10.38
CA VAL A 1 6.42 8.28 11.37
C VAL A 1 7.03 9.57 10.82
N GLN A 2 8.31 9.59 10.44
CA GLN A 2 9.03 10.76 9.94
C GLN A 2 8.27 11.61 8.90
N ARG A 3 7.69 10.99 7.87
CA ARG A 3 6.90 11.71 6.84
C ARG A 3 5.62 12.38 7.37
N LEU A 4 5.03 11.86 8.45
CA LEU A 4 3.84 12.46 9.08
C LEU A 4 4.22 13.70 9.89
N VAL A 5 5.39 13.69 10.52
CA VAL A 5 5.93 14.83 11.27
C VAL A 5 6.41 15.91 10.29
N ASP A 6 7.28 15.54 9.36
CA ASP A 6 7.99 16.49 8.49
C ASP A 6 7.10 17.11 7.40
N GLN A 7 6.17 16.33 6.82
CA GLN A 7 5.35 16.82 5.70
C GLN A 7 3.93 17.22 6.11
N ARG A 8 3.46 16.80 7.29
CA ARG A 8 2.09 17.11 7.76
C ARG A 8 2.05 17.87 9.09
N GLY A 9 3.21 18.24 9.65
CA GLY A 9 3.31 19.04 10.87
C GLY A 9 2.74 18.35 12.11
N MET A 10 2.70 17.02 12.12
CA MET A 10 2.10 16.23 13.19
C MET A 10 3.09 16.06 14.34
N ASP A 11 2.64 16.12 15.59
CA ASP A 11 3.47 15.80 16.74
C ASP A 11 4.00 14.35 16.66
N ASP A 12 5.26 14.10 17.04
CA ASP A 12 5.89 12.78 16.92
C ASP A 12 5.15 11.73 17.76
N ALA A 13 4.62 12.10 18.93
CA ALA A 13 3.85 11.19 19.78
C ALA A 13 2.53 10.80 19.11
N ASP A 14 1.82 11.76 18.51
CA ASP A 14 0.59 11.51 17.76
C ASP A 14 0.84 10.66 16.50
N ALA A 15 1.93 10.95 15.77
CA ALA A 15 2.31 10.18 14.60
C ALA A 15 2.67 8.72 14.94
N ARG A 16 3.33 8.49 16.08
CA ARG A 16 3.60 7.14 16.60
C ARG A 16 2.33 6.45 17.08
N ALA A 17 1.45 7.14 17.80
CA ALA A 17 0.19 6.59 18.27
C ALA A 17 -0.68 6.09 17.11
N ARG A 18 -0.76 6.86 16.02
CA ARG A 18 -1.48 6.46 14.79
C ARG A 18 -0.86 5.28 14.06
N VAL A 19 0.45 5.08 14.15
CA VAL A 19 1.13 3.91 13.58
C VAL A 19 0.87 2.69 14.47
N ASN A 20 0.92 2.86 15.78
CA ASN A 20 0.69 1.79 16.75
C ASN A 20 -0.77 1.33 16.82
N SER A 21 -1.72 2.19 16.46
CA SER A 21 -3.14 1.83 16.37
C SER A 21 -3.49 1.03 15.11
N GLN A 22 -2.55 0.85 14.18
CA GLN A 22 -2.77 0.05 12.98
C GLN A 22 -2.41 -1.41 13.25
N ILE A 23 -3.07 -2.31 12.52
CA ILE A 23 -2.71 -3.73 12.43
C ILE A 23 -1.22 -3.87 12.06
N SER A 24 -0.52 -4.86 12.59
CA SER A 24 0.94 -4.98 12.39
C SER A 24 1.30 -5.23 10.93
N ARG A 25 2.56 -4.95 10.55
CA ARG A 25 3.01 -5.19 9.17
C ARG A 25 2.86 -6.66 8.77
N ASP A 26 3.22 -7.57 9.67
CA ASP A 26 3.22 -9.01 9.39
C ASP A 26 1.79 -9.53 9.19
N GLU A 27 0.83 -9.06 10.00
CA GLU A 27 -0.59 -9.39 9.84
C GLU A 27 -1.17 -8.84 8.53
N ARG A 28 -0.76 -7.63 8.11
CA ARG A 28 -1.15 -7.09 6.80
C ARG A 28 -0.60 -7.93 5.66
N LEU A 29 0.66 -8.33 5.75
CA LEU A 29 1.31 -9.16 4.71
C LEU A 29 0.71 -10.56 4.63
N ALA A 30 0.32 -11.15 5.77
CA ALA A 30 -0.30 -12.47 5.81
C ALA A 30 -1.63 -12.54 5.05
N THR A 31 -2.37 -11.43 4.96
CA THR A 31 -3.69 -11.37 4.30
C THR A 31 -3.65 -10.71 2.91
N ALA A 32 -2.56 -10.02 2.57
CA ALA A 32 -2.49 -9.23 1.35
C ALA A 32 -2.35 -10.12 0.10
N THR A 33 -3.23 -9.91 -0.89
CA THR A 33 -3.09 -10.50 -2.22
C THR A 33 -2.00 -9.79 -3.04
N HIS A 34 -1.87 -8.48 -2.85
CA HIS A 34 -0.89 -7.63 -3.53
C HIS A 34 -0.35 -6.58 -2.56
N VAL A 35 0.93 -6.21 -2.71
CA VAL A 35 1.62 -5.24 -1.85
C VAL A 35 2.30 -4.21 -2.74
N ILE A 36 2.07 -2.93 -2.47
CA ILE A 36 2.72 -1.81 -3.16
C ILE A 36 3.70 -1.14 -2.19
N ASP A 37 4.95 -0.98 -2.61
CA ASP A 37 5.97 -0.28 -1.82
C ASP A 37 5.99 1.21 -2.17
N ASN A 38 5.60 2.04 -1.19
CA ASN A 38 5.58 3.50 -1.26
C ASN A 38 6.74 4.14 -0.48
N SER A 39 7.85 3.41 -0.30
CA SER A 39 9.07 3.95 0.30
C SER A 39 10.01 4.61 -0.72
N GLY A 40 9.84 4.30 -2.01
CA GLY A 40 10.62 4.86 -3.11
C GLY A 40 10.14 6.24 -3.58
N ASP A 41 10.60 6.64 -4.77
CA ASP A 41 10.13 7.87 -5.42
C ASP A 41 8.75 7.68 -6.08
N ARG A 42 8.20 8.79 -6.57
CA ARG A 42 6.85 8.83 -7.14
C ARG A 42 6.75 8.08 -8.47
N ASP A 43 7.81 8.05 -9.26
CA ASP A 43 7.80 7.44 -10.59
C ASP A 43 7.85 5.92 -10.44
N ALA A 44 8.67 5.40 -9.53
CA ALA A 44 8.70 4.00 -9.14
C ALA A 44 7.37 3.53 -8.53
N LEU A 45 6.65 4.41 -7.83
CA LEU A 45 5.31 4.10 -7.33
C LEU A 45 4.28 4.00 -8.46
N ILE A 46 4.33 4.91 -9.43
CA ILE A 46 3.42 4.90 -10.58
C ILE A 46 3.62 3.62 -11.40
N GLU A 47 4.87 3.24 -11.65
CA GLU A 47 5.18 2.00 -12.38
C GLU A 47 4.61 0.76 -11.69
N GLN A 48 4.76 0.65 -10.36
CA GLN A 48 4.18 -0.46 -9.59
C GLN A 48 2.65 -0.49 -9.68
N VAL A 49 1.99 0.66 -9.67
CA VAL A 49 0.53 0.77 -9.79
C VAL A 49 0.07 0.35 -11.18
N ASP A 50 0.76 0.79 -12.24
CA ASP A 50 0.41 0.47 -13.63
C ASP A 50 0.54 -1.03 -13.92
N VAL A 51 1.60 -1.66 -13.40
CA VAL A 51 1.78 -3.11 -13.48
C VAL A 51 0.64 -3.84 -12.77
N LEU A 52 0.34 -3.44 -11.53
CA LEU A 52 -0.74 -4.06 -10.77
C LEU A 52 -2.10 -3.89 -11.45
N TRP A 53 -2.38 -2.71 -12.01
CA TRP A 53 -3.63 -2.43 -12.70
C TRP A 53 -3.84 -3.36 -13.90
N THR A 54 -2.79 -3.61 -14.67
CA THR A 54 -2.81 -4.56 -15.80
C THR A 54 -3.15 -5.97 -15.33
N VAL A 55 -2.47 -6.45 -14.27
CA VAL A 55 -2.72 -7.77 -13.69
C VAL A 55 -4.18 -7.92 -13.23
N LEU A 56 -4.72 -6.93 -12.54
CA LEU A 56 -6.11 -6.97 -12.05
C LEU A 56 -7.15 -6.99 -13.17
N ASN A 57 -6.89 -6.27 -14.28
CA ASN A 57 -7.77 -6.27 -15.44
C ASN A 57 -7.72 -7.59 -16.22
N ASP A 58 -6.55 -8.22 -16.33
CA ASP A 58 -6.41 -9.53 -16.97
C ASP A 58 -7.12 -10.62 -16.16
N GLN A 59 -7.00 -10.60 -14.83
CA GLN A 59 -7.70 -11.50 -13.90
C GLN A 59 -9.23 -11.35 -14.00
N SER A 60 -9.72 -10.12 -14.19
CA SER A 60 -11.15 -9.82 -14.33
C SER A 60 -11.74 -10.36 -15.65
N THR A 61 -10.91 -10.44 -16.69
CA THR A 61 -11.30 -10.98 -18.00
C THR A 61 -11.34 -12.52 -17.97
N GLY A 62 -10.46 -13.16 -17.19
CA GLY A 62 -10.45 -14.62 -17.00
C GLY A 62 -11.56 -15.16 -16.09
N HIS A 63 -11.95 -14.42 -15.04
CA HIS A 63 -12.95 -14.89 -14.05
C HIS A 63 -14.40 -14.88 -14.55
N SER A 64 -14.66 -14.35 -15.76
CA SER A 64 -15.98 -14.34 -16.39
C SER A 64 -16.23 -15.53 -17.34
N ALA A 65 -15.23 -16.38 -17.59
CA ALA A 65 -15.34 -17.49 -18.55
C ALA A 65 -15.67 -18.87 -17.93
N GLU A 66 -15.81 -18.96 -16.61
CA GLU A 66 -16.03 -20.24 -15.88
C GLU A 66 -17.29 -20.26 -14.99
N GLN A 67 -18.31 -19.44 -15.29
CA GLN A 67 -19.62 -19.52 -14.61
C GLN A 67 -20.75 -19.95 -15.55
#